data_AF-A0A6J4WZM8-F1
#
_entry.id   AF-A0A6J4WZM8-F1
#
_cell.length_a   1.000
_cell.length_b   1.000
_cell.length_c   1.000
_cell.angle_alpha   90.00
_cell.angle_beta   90.00
_cell.angle_gamma   90.00
#
_symmetry.space_group_name_H-M   'P 1'
#
loop_
_entity.id
_entity.type
_entity.pdbx_description
1 polymer ?
#
loop_
_entity_poly.entity_id
_entity_poly.type
_entity_poly.pdbx_seq_one_letter_code
_entity_poly.pdbx_strand_id
1 'polypeptide(L)'
;MAEKSFQSKIVNYVLRKRPLIPCSRRLMQTGGFFKPSSGRYAGAIFPMILIILITAGCAQFQHKMPEALPFMDRSQTKTEDGVRVTVAVPSAEESEQIFGFPLAGKNIQPVWLEIENNRDNEIAWFFKPGTTNAGFVYTNLKMGTKAVLVKLFAEKWIEELPFFVEVPGLKADHHQLNPHTLYSEKDLIDLDDDGLRQALEKLPCCMTNKDGTGKSDPLNIVVIGPDEEIWPAFITRNWDESEIIYRASLAKTIASSLFGRRYRYSPMSPLYFYGRPQDVGL
;
A
#
# COMPACT_ATOMS: atom_id res chain seq x y z
N MET A 1 -22.50 22.07 -1.06
CA MET A 1 -22.20 21.66 -2.45
C MET A 1 -21.37 20.40 -2.37
N ALA A 2 -21.79 19.30 -2.99
CA ALA A 2 -21.07 18.02 -2.89
C ALA A 2 -19.97 17.96 -3.95
N GLU A 3 -18.71 17.92 -3.51
CA GLU A 3 -17.57 17.59 -4.37
C GLU A 3 -17.73 16.13 -4.82
N LYS A 4 -18.08 15.92 -6.09
CA LYS A 4 -18.13 14.57 -6.67
C LYS A 4 -16.69 14.07 -6.81
N SER A 5 -16.27 13.19 -5.91
CA SER A 5 -15.02 12.43 -6.06
C SER A 5 -15.08 11.71 -7.40
N PHE A 6 -14.20 12.08 -8.34
CA PHE A 6 -14.11 11.40 -9.63
C PHE A 6 -13.34 10.10 -9.41
N GLN A 7 -14.09 9.00 -9.34
CA GLN A 7 -13.52 7.67 -9.14
C GLN A 7 -13.41 6.99 -10.50
N SER A 8 -12.32 6.26 -10.74
CA SER A 8 -12.12 5.49 -11.96
C SER A 8 -12.02 4.00 -11.66
N LYS A 9 -12.46 3.18 -12.61
CA LYS A 9 -12.46 1.73 -12.49
C LYS A 9 -11.73 1.21 -13.71
N ILE A 10 -10.53 0.67 -13.50
CA ILE A 10 -9.70 0.18 -14.59
C ILE A 10 -9.98 -1.32 -14.72
N VAL A 11 -10.38 -1.71 -15.93
CA VAL A 11 -10.30 -3.09 -16.42
C VAL A 11 -9.05 -3.12 -17.29
N ASN A 12 -8.09 -3.99 -16.97
CA ASN A 12 -6.91 -4.07 -17.81
C ASN A 12 -7.26 -4.84 -19.10
N TYR A 13 -6.77 -4.33 -20.23
CA TYR A 13 -6.80 -5.04 -21.51
C TYR A 13 -5.35 -5.12 -21.99
N VAL A 14 -4.65 -6.15 -21.51
CA VAL A 14 -3.19 -6.22 -21.57
C VAL A 14 -2.72 -6.70 -22.94
N LEU A 15 -1.81 -5.95 -23.56
CA LEU A 15 -0.96 -6.38 -24.68
C LEU A 15 0.49 -6.40 -24.16
N ARG A 16 1.24 -7.51 -24.28
CA ARG A 16 2.50 -7.67 -23.51
C ARG A 16 3.63 -8.43 -24.23
N LYS A 17 4.85 -7.91 -24.09
CA LYS A 17 6.13 -8.65 -24.30
C LYS A 17 6.58 -9.38 -23.02
N ARG A 18 7.56 -10.29 -23.12
CA ARG A 18 7.90 -11.36 -22.13
C ARG A 18 9.41 -11.41 -21.76
N PRO A 19 9.87 -12.08 -20.65
CA PRO A 19 9.33 -13.29 -19.99
C PRO A 19 9.08 -13.23 -18.44
N LEU A 20 9.62 -14.17 -17.61
CA LEU A 20 9.10 -14.61 -16.29
C LEU A 20 10.17 -15.15 -15.30
N ILE A 21 9.88 -15.17 -13.97
CA ILE A 21 10.54 -15.94 -12.87
C ILE A 21 9.44 -16.47 -11.87
N PRO A 22 9.61 -17.62 -11.14
CA PRO A 22 8.71 -18.12 -10.05
C PRO A 22 9.35 -18.09 -8.62
N CYS A 23 8.71 -18.15 -7.42
CA CYS A 23 7.38 -18.55 -6.88
C CYS A 23 7.19 -20.06 -6.57
N SER A 24 6.81 -20.61 -5.39
CA SER A 24 6.50 -20.17 -3.98
C SER A 24 6.72 -21.38 -2.99
N ARG A 25 6.00 -21.87 -1.94
CA ARG A 25 4.68 -21.77 -1.19
C ARG A 25 4.83 -22.68 0.13
N ARG A 26 3.94 -23.15 1.06
CA ARG A 26 2.48 -23.18 1.42
C ARG A 26 2.20 -23.92 2.80
N LEU A 27 1.47 -23.29 3.77
CA LEU A 27 0.57 -23.82 4.88
C LEU A 27 1.02 -24.58 6.19
N MET A 28 0.77 -23.94 7.37
CA MET A 28 0.00 -24.36 8.61
C MET A 28 0.38 -25.66 9.45
N GLN A 29 -0.26 -26.14 10.57
CA GLN A 29 -1.58 -25.89 11.25
C GLN A 29 -1.76 -26.42 12.74
N THR A 30 -2.51 -25.69 13.61
CA THR A 30 -3.36 -26.07 14.82
C THR A 30 -2.86 -26.70 16.15
N GLY A 31 -3.45 -26.19 17.27
CA GLY A 31 -3.55 -26.71 18.67
C GLY A 31 -4.61 -25.86 19.46
N GLY A 32 -5.02 -26.03 20.73
CA GLY A 32 -4.76 -26.97 21.85
C GLY A 32 -5.57 -26.55 23.13
N PHE A 33 -5.66 -27.34 24.22
CA PHE A 33 -6.44 -27.01 25.46
C PHE A 33 -5.98 -27.75 26.74
N PHE A 34 -6.04 -27.14 27.94
CA PHE A 34 -6.08 -27.83 29.25
C PHE A 34 -6.50 -26.87 30.40
N LYS A 35 -7.09 -27.37 31.51
CA LYS A 35 -7.40 -26.55 32.71
C LYS A 35 -7.33 -27.35 34.04
N PRO A 36 -6.68 -26.81 35.11
CA PRO A 36 -6.60 -27.42 36.44
C PRO A 36 -7.71 -26.93 37.42
N SER A 37 -7.50 -27.14 38.73
CA SER A 37 -8.50 -27.14 39.82
C SER A 37 -8.59 -25.85 40.67
N SER A 38 -9.04 -25.97 41.92
CA SER A 38 -9.44 -24.89 42.87
C SER A 38 -8.67 -24.93 44.21
N GLY A 39 -8.52 -23.78 44.87
CA GLY A 39 -8.05 -23.66 46.27
C GLY A 39 -8.60 -22.40 46.96
N ARG A 40 -8.68 -22.39 48.30
CA ARG A 40 -9.27 -21.28 49.10
C ARG A 40 -8.36 -20.86 50.27
N TYR A 41 -8.63 -19.64 50.75
CA TYR A 41 -8.55 -19.13 52.14
C TYR A 41 -7.51 -18.02 52.47
N ALA A 42 -8.09 -16.92 52.98
CA ALA A 42 -7.64 -16.06 54.08
C ALA A 42 -6.31 -15.26 54.00
N GLY A 43 -6.45 -13.94 53.90
CA GLY A 43 -6.05 -13.07 55.03
C GLY A 43 -4.64 -12.43 55.03
N ALA A 44 -4.40 -11.42 54.18
CA ALA A 44 -3.29 -10.46 54.36
C ALA A 44 -3.49 -9.09 53.67
N ILE A 45 -4.75 -8.62 53.51
CA ILE A 45 -5.00 -7.26 52.99
C ILE A 45 -4.70 -6.25 54.11
N PHE A 46 -3.52 -5.61 54.10
CA PHE A 46 -3.35 -4.16 54.35
C PHE A 46 -1.95 -3.56 54.07
N PRO A 47 -0.79 -4.27 54.10
CA PRO A 47 0.51 -3.63 53.86
C PRO A 47 0.96 -3.62 52.39
N MET A 48 0.30 -4.38 51.50
CA MET A 48 0.80 -4.64 50.13
C MET A 48 0.52 -3.50 49.11
N ILE A 49 -0.18 -2.42 49.48
CA ILE A 49 -0.47 -1.31 48.55
C ILE A 49 0.74 -0.40 48.33
N LEU A 50 1.59 -0.19 49.35
CA LEU A 50 2.74 0.70 49.25
C LEU A 50 3.88 0.13 48.36
N ILE A 51 4.00 -1.21 48.28
CA ILE A 51 4.98 -1.89 47.43
C ILE A 51 4.53 -1.88 45.95
N ILE A 52 3.23 -2.05 45.69
CA ILE A 52 2.70 -2.06 44.31
C ILE A 52 2.93 -0.72 43.60
N LEU A 53 2.85 0.40 44.33
CA LEU A 53 3.18 1.73 43.82
C LEU A 53 4.65 1.94 43.46
N ILE A 54 5.57 1.11 43.98
CA ILE A 54 7.00 1.15 43.65
C ILE A 54 7.33 0.17 42.51
N THR A 55 6.65 -0.99 42.45
CA THR A 55 6.75 -1.93 41.31
C THR A 55 6.03 -1.42 40.04
N ALA A 56 5.33 -0.28 40.11
CA ALA A 56 4.90 0.49 38.94
C ALA A 56 6.07 1.26 38.28
N GLY A 57 7.32 1.02 38.71
CA GLY A 57 8.53 1.57 38.10
C GLY A 57 8.61 1.27 36.59
N CYS A 58 8.45 2.33 35.79
CA CYS A 58 8.71 2.43 34.37
C CYS A 58 8.56 1.14 33.54
N ALA A 59 7.39 0.96 32.93
CA ALA A 59 7.29 0.24 31.65
C ALA A 59 8.03 1.07 30.57
N GLN A 60 9.36 1.10 30.64
CA GLN A 60 10.22 1.84 29.74
C GLN A 60 10.06 1.23 28.34
N PHE A 61 9.50 2.03 27.43
CA PHE A 61 9.22 1.59 26.07
C PHE A 61 10.52 1.13 25.38
N GLN A 62 10.63 -0.18 25.16
CA GLN A 62 11.75 -0.77 24.43
C GLN A 62 11.56 -0.50 22.95
N HIS A 63 12.13 0.62 22.48
CA HIS A 63 12.21 0.97 21.07
C HIS A 63 12.86 -0.18 20.29
N LYS A 64 12.08 -0.86 19.45
CA LYS A 64 12.61 -1.83 18.50
C LYS A 64 13.35 -1.07 17.41
N MET A 65 14.60 -1.47 17.14
CA MET A 65 15.35 -0.90 16.03
C MET A 65 14.57 -1.16 14.72
N PRO A 66 14.32 -0.14 13.88
CA PRO A 66 13.53 -0.30 12.66
C PRO A 66 14.01 -1.42 11.74
N GLU A 67 15.32 -1.62 11.69
CA GLU A 67 16.04 -2.58 10.86
C GLU A 67 15.74 -4.04 11.26
N ALA A 68 15.16 -4.25 12.44
CA ALA A 68 14.76 -5.57 12.98
C ALA A 68 13.24 -5.85 12.87
N LEU A 69 12.51 -5.10 12.03
CA LEU A 69 11.05 -5.23 11.87
C LEU A 69 10.62 -5.67 10.45
N PRO A 70 9.51 -6.42 10.30
CA PRO A 70 9.05 -6.98 9.00
C PRO A 70 8.63 -5.96 7.92
N PHE A 71 8.72 -4.65 8.19
CA PHE A 71 8.52 -3.64 7.15
C PHE A 71 9.75 -3.46 6.26
N MET A 72 10.93 -3.86 6.75
CA MET A 72 12.18 -3.85 5.99
C MET A 72 12.24 -4.99 4.96
N ASP A 73 11.54 -6.10 5.19
CA ASP A 73 11.31 -7.17 4.19
C ASP A 73 10.56 -6.67 2.95
N ARG A 74 9.92 -5.50 3.04
CA ARG A 74 9.16 -4.81 1.98
C ARG A 74 9.86 -3.54 1.50
N SER A 75 11.14 -3.37 1.84
CA SER A 75 11.95 -2.24 1.38
C SER A 75 12.18 -2.31 -0.15
N GLN A 76 12.34 -1.14 -0.76
CA GLN A 76 12.68 -0.99 -2.17
C GLN A 76 13.99 -0.22 -2.28
N THR A 77 14.99 -0.80 -2.95
CA THR A 77 16.28 -0.16 -3.21
C THR A 77 16.42 0.18 -4.69
N LYS A 78 16.88 1.39 -4.98
CA LYS A 78 17.33 1.81 -6.31
C LYS A 78 18.79 2.27 -6.24
N THR A 79 19.50 2.24 -7.36
CA THR A 79 20.88 2.73 -7.44
C THR A 79 21.09 3.39 -8.78
N GLU A 80 21.50 4.66 -8.78
CA GLU A 80 21.67 5.49 -9.97
C GLU A 80 22.84 6.47 -9.77
N ASP A 81 23.67 6.67 -10.80
CA ASP A 81 24.90 7.50 -10.78
C ASP A 81 25.72 7.43 -9.47
N GLY A 82 26.01 6.21 -9.01
CA GLY A 82 26.80 5.92 -7.79
C GLY A 82 26.05 6.06 -6.46
N VAL A 83 24.78 6.48 -6.46
CA VAL A 83 23.98 6.68 -5.25
C VAL A 83 23.00 5.54 -5.07
N ARG A 84 23.03 4.87 -3.92
CA ARG A 84 22.04 3.86 -3.54
C ARG A 84 21.03 4.47 -2.57
N VAL A 85 19.75 4.29 -2.84
CA VAL A 85 18.65 4.78 -2.00
C VAL A 85 17.71 3.62 -1.69
N THR A 86 17.48 3.37 -0.42
CA THR A 86 16.53 2.36 0.08
C THR A 86 15.37 3.05 0.79
N VAL A 87 14.15 2.63 0.50
CA VAL A 87 12.90 3.18 1.04
C VAL A 87 12.05 2.07 1.63
N ALA A 88 11.54 2.26 2.85
CA ALA A 88 10.64 1.32 3.50
C ALA A 88 9.52 2.04 4.26
N VAL A 89 8.31 1.48 4.27
CA VAL A 89 7.13 2.11 4.87
C VAL A 89 6.42 1.14 5.82
N PRO A 90 6.42 1.41 7.13
CA PRO A 90 5.69 0.59 8.10
C PRO A 90 4.17 0.78 8.00
N SER A 91 3.42 -0.25 8.37
CA SER A 91 1.99 -0.18 8.66
C SER A 91 1.72 0.67 9.91
N ALA A 92 0.45 0.89 10.24
CA ALA A 92 0.09 1.59 11.48
C ALA A 92 0.59 0.84 12.74
N GLU A 93 0.49 -0.48 12.73
CA GLU A 93 0.86 -1.39 13.82
C GLU A 93 2.37 -1.59 13.94
N GLU A 94 3.10 -1.57 12.82
CA GLU A 94 4.56 -1.56 12.80
C GLU A 94 5.08 -0.19 13.27
N SER A 95 4.45 0.91 12.82
CA SER A 95 4.75 2.27 13.29
C SER A 95 4.53 2.43 14.79
N GLU A 96 3.45 1.87 15.36
CA GLU A 96 3.20 1.95 16.80
C GLU A 96 4.24 1.15 17.60
N GLN A 97 4.76 0.03 17.06
CA GLN A 97 5.87 -0.72 17.65
C GLN A 97 7.23 -0.04 17.55
N ILE A 98 7.43 0.88 16.60
CA ILE A 98 8.64 1.71 16.49
C ILE A 98 8.56 2.88 17.47
N PHE A 99 7.49 3.67 17.40
CA PHE A 99 7.43 4.98 18.09
C PHE A 99 6.77 4.93 19.48
N GLY A 100 6.00 3.87 19.79
CA GLY A 100 5.29 3.72 21.06
C GLY A 100 3.97 4.47 21.15
N PHE A 101 3.48 5.02 20.04
CA PHE A 101 2.19 5.70 19.94
C PHE A 101 1.61 5.63 18.52
N PRO A 102 0.26 5.63 18.35
CA PRO A 102 -0.40 5.41 17.06
C PRO A 102 -0.38 6.66 16.17
N LEU A 103 0.75 6.91 15.49
CA LEU A 103 0.96 8.04 14.57
C LEU A 103 -0.14 8.17 13.50
N ALA A 104 -0.64 7.05 12.96
CA ALA A 104 -1.70 7.03 11.96
C ALA A 104 -2.99 7.73 12.45
N GLY A 105 -3.29 7.64 13.76
CA GLY A 105 -4.42 8.35 14.39
C GLY A 105 -4.28 9.88 14.44
N LYS A 106 -3.12 10.41 14.06
CA LYS A 106 -2.83 11.84 13.87
C LYS A 106 -2.60 12.23 12.40
N ASN A 107 -2.96 11.35 11.46
CA ASN A 107 -2.67 11.48 10.03
C ASN A 107 -1.16 11.48 9.70
N ILE A 108 -0.30 11.05 10.62
CA ILE A 108 1.16 10.98 10.41
C ILE A 108 1.51 9.56 9.98
N GLN A 109 2.37 9.44 8.96
CA GLN A 109 2.97 8.18 8.52
C GLN A 109 4.47 8.39 8.33
N PRO A 110 5.31 7.69 9.10
CA PRO A 110 6.76 7.69 8.89
C PRO A 110 7.12 6.91 7.63
N VAL A 111 8.18 7.34 6.96
CA VAL A 111 8.85 6.66 5.84
C VAL A 111 10.31 6.53 6.24
N TRP A 112 10.84 5.31 6.30
CA TRP A 112 12.27 5.08 6.51
C TRP A 112 12.99 5.27 5.18
N LEU A 113 14.07 6.04 5.20
CA LEU A 113 14.95 6.30 4.08
C LEU A 113 16.38 5.99 4.50
N GLU A 114 17.14 5.38 3.60
CA GLU A 114 18.59 5.27 3.66
C GLU A 114 19.20 5.73 2.34
N ILE A 115 20.24 6.55 2.43
CA ILE A 115 20.96 7.12 1.30
C ILE A 115 22.45 6.82 1.49
N GLU A 116 23.03 6.12 0.51
CA GLU A 116 24.44 5.77 0.44
C GLU A 116 25.08 6.46 -0.75
N ASN A 117 25.95 7.42 -0.47
CA ASN A 117 26.69 8.14 -1.50
C ASN A 117 28.04 7.44 -1.79
N ASN A 118 28.12 6.68 -2.88
CA ASN A 118 29.36 6.04 -3.34
C ASN A 118 30.10 6.87 -4.42
N ARG A 119 29.69 8.13 -4.62
CA ARG A 119 30.36 9.10 -5.50
C ARG A 119 31.58 9.71 -4.81
N ASP A 120 32.39 10.42 -5.60
CA ASP A 120 33.51 11.23 -5.14
C ASP A 120 33.11 12.66 -4.71
N ASN A 121 31.90 13.11 -5.05
CA ASN A 121 31.33 14.42 -4.69
C ASN A 121 30.16 14.34 -3.69
N GLU A 122 29.88 15.44 -2.98
CA GLU A 122 28.78 15.51 -2.00
C GLU A 122 27.40 15.72 -2.65
N ILE A 123 26.37 15.13 -2.04
CA ILE A 123 24.96 15.31 -2.41
C ILE A 123 24.31 16.11 -1.29
N ALA A 124 24.03 17.39 -1.55
CA ALA A 124 23.86 18.42 -0.53
C ALA A 124 24.99 18.42 0.54
N TRP A 125 24.89 19.31 1.52
CA TRP A 125 25.90 19.43 2.60
C TRP A 125 25.86 18.29 3.64
N PHE A 126 25.03 17.26 3.43
CA PHE A 126 24.76 16.20 4.41
C PHE A 126 25.27 14.82 3.94
N PHE A 127 25.11 14.45 2.67
CA PHE A 127 25.49 13.12 2.17
C PHE A 127 26.87 13.17 1.51
N LYS A 128 27.92 13.12 2.35
CA LYS A 128 29.32 13.15 1.92
C LYS A 128 29.73 11.87 1.16
N PRO A 129 30.77 11.93 0.30
CA PRO A 129 31.40 10.75 -0.30
C PRO A 129 31.66 9.62 0.71
N GLY A 130 31.28 8.40 0.36
CA GLY A 130 31.46 7.21 1.18
C GLY A 130 30.60 7.14 2.46
N THR A 131 29.51 7.92 2.55
CA THR A 131 28.63 7.91 3.74
C THR A 131 27.26 7.29 3.49
N THR A 132 26.85 6.43 4.43
CA THR A 132 25.48 5.90 4.59
C THR A 132 24.76 6.74 5.64
N ASN A 133 23.56 7.23 5.32
CA ASN A 133 22.73 8.01 6.24
C ASN A 133 21.30 7.45 6.20
N ALA A 134 20.79 7.00 7.34
CA ALA A 134 19.46 6.40 7.47
C ALA A 134 18.60 7.12 8.53
N GLY A 135 17.28 7.12 8.35
CA GLY A 135 16.34 7.71 9.30
C GLY A 135 14.91 7.83 8.78
N PHE A 136 14.03 8.45 9.58
CA PHE A 136 12.62 8.64 9.23
C PHE A 136 12.29 10.04 8.75
N VAL A 137 11.55 10.12 7.65
CA VAL A 137 10.83 11.33 7.21
C VAL A 137 9.34 11.14 7.49
N TYR A 138 8.71 12.14 8.10
CA TYR A 138 7.27 12.09 8.41
C TYR A 138 6.43 12.71 7.30
N THR A 139 5.34 12.04 6.95
CA THR A 139 4.46 12.40 5.83
C THR A 139 2.98 12.23 6.22
N ASN A 140 2.06 12.73 5.39
CA ASN A 140 0.63 12.46 5.59
C ASN A 140 0.28 10.99 5.32
N LEU A 141 -0.62 10.41 6.10
CA LEU A 141 -1.08 9.03 5.97
C LEU A 141 -1.73 8.75 4.61
N LYS A 142 -1.15 7.81 3.86
CA LYS A 142 -1.76 7.17 2.69
C LYS A 142 -1.88 5.65 2.94
N MET A 143 -3.05 5.11 2.63
CA MET A 143 -3.34 3.68 2.68
C MET A 143 -3.15 3.06 1.28
N GLY A 144 -2.83 1.77 1.22
CA GLY A 144 -2.43 1.12 -0.04
C GLY A 144 -1.03 1.57 -0.46
N THR A 145 -0.88 1.96 -1.72
CA THR A 145 0.40 2.34 -2.32
C THR A 145 0.87 3.72 -1.88
N LYS A 146 2.03 3.76 -1.24
CA LYS A 146 2.75 4.98 -0.87
C LYS A 146 3.74 5.36 -1.99
N ALA A 147 3.42 6.42 -2.74
CA ALA A 147 4.43 7.08 -3.56
C ALA A 147 5.41 7.85 -2.66
N VAL A 148 6.72 7.62 -2.88
CA VAL A 148 7.81 8.35 -2.25
C VAL A 148 8.76 8.78 -3.37
N LEU A 149 8.80 10.08 -3.66
CA LEU A 149 9.63 10.65 -4.72
C LEU A 149 10.89 11.25 -4.08
N VAL A 150 12.01 10.53 -4.15
CA VAL A 150 13.28 11.00 -3.58
C VAL A 150 14.00 11.83 -4.65
N LYS A 151 13.98 13.15 -4.50
CA LYS A 151 14.77 14.08 -5.33
C LYS A 151 16.09 14.41 -4.62
N LEU A 152 17.20 14.10 -5.28
CA LEU A 152 18.55 14.41 -4.81
C LEU A 152 19.12 15.61 -5.59
N PHE A 153 19.94 16.42 -4.92
CA PHE A 153 20.51 17.65 -5.49
C PHE A 153 22.02 17.72 -5.16
N ALA A 154 22.83 17.89 -6.19
CA ALA A 154 24.25 18.26 -6.11
C ALA A 154 24.54 19.40 -7.10
N GLU A 155 25.75 19.97 -7.06
CA GLU A 155 26.10 21.26 -7.72
C GLU A 155 25.64 21.37 -9.20
N LYS A 156 25.67 20.26 -9.95
CA LYS A 156 25.28 20.19 -11.37
C LYS A 156 24.46 18.93 -11.72
N TRP A 157 23.86 18.28 -10.72
CA TRP A 157 23.15 17.01 -10.87
C TRP A 157 21.88 17.00 -10.02
N ILE A 158 20.77 16.58 -10.64
CA ILE A 158 19.48 16.40 -9.98
C ILE A 158 18.98 15.03 -10.41
N GLU A 159 18.64 14.19 -9.44
CA GLU A 159 18.16 12.83 -9.68
C GLU A 159 16.83 12.61 -8.99
N GLU A 160 15.92 11.86 -9.62
CA GLU A 160 14.60 11.59 -9.09
C GLU A 160 14.31 10.08 -9.08
N LEU A 161 14.35 9.50 -7.89
CA LEU A 161 14.11 8.09 -7.66
C LEU A 161 12.68 7.91 -7.11
N PRO A 162 11.70 7.49 -7.95
CA PRO A 162 10.34 7.26 -7.51
C PRO A 162 10.19 5.83 -6.95
N PHE A 163 9.63 5.72 -5.75
CA PHE A 163 9.33 4.45 -5.08
C PHE A 163 7.82 4.34 -4.84
N PHE A 164 7.28 3.13 -4.95
CA PHE A 164 5.85 2.84 -4.81
C PHE A 164 5.67 1.65 -3.88
N VAL A 165 5.62 1.95 -2.58
CA VAL A 165 5.67 0.94 -1.52
C VAL A 165 4.24 0.58 -1.10
N GLU A 166 3.86 -0.69 -1.23
CA GLU A 166 2.60 -1.21 -0.68
C GLU A 166 2.63 -1.16 0.87
N VAL A 167 1.65 -0.47 1.46
CA VAL A 167 1.50 -0.38 2.92
C VAL A 167 0.37 -1.30 3.38
N PRO A 168 0.65 -2.31 4.24
CA PRO A 168 -0.38 -3.18 4.80
C PRO A 168 -1.48 -2.39 5.53
N GLY A 169 -2.74 -2.84 5.35
CA GLY A 169 -3.91 -2.30 6.04
C GLY A 169 -5.09 -2.01 5.11
N LEU A 170 -4.83 -1.67 3.84
CA LEU A 170 -5.86 -1.58 2.81
C LEU A 170 -6.11 -2.94 2.15
N LYS A 171 -7.34 -3.16 1.69
CA LYS A 171 -7.69 -4.28 0.82
C LYS A 171 -8.21 -3.70 -0.49
N ALA A 172 -7.38 -3.60 -1.52
CA ALA A 172 -7.78 -3.15 -2.85
C ALA A 172 -8.24 -4.33 -3.72
N ASP A 173 -8.91 -4.04 -4.85
CA ASP A 173 -9.28 -5.06 -5.84
C ASP A 173 -8.03 -5.80 -6.35
N HIS A 174 -6.99 -5.03 -6.68
CA HIS A 174 -5.76 -5.54 -7.31
C HIS A 174 -4.99 -6.53 -6.43
N HIS A 175 -5.08 -6.43 -5.09
CA HIS A 175 -4.46 -7.38 -4.14
C HIS A 175 -5.00 -8.84 -4.28
N GLN A 176 -6.12 -9.03 -4.98
CA GLN A 176 -6.72 -10.36 -5.22
C GLN A 176 -6.35 -10.94 -6.59
N LEU A 177 -5.67 -10.17 -7.43
CA LEU A 177 -5.27 -10.58 -8.77
C LEU A 177 -3.89 -11.26 -8.73
N ASN A 178 -3.69 -12.23 -9.62
CA ASN A 178 -2.38 -12.77 -9.94
C ASN A 178 -2.14 -12.55 -11.44
N PRO A 179 -1.34 -11.54 -11.85
CA PRO A 179 -1.15 -11.18 -13.26
C PRO A 179 -0.75 -12.37 -14.15
N HIS A 180 0.08 -13.28 -13.63
CA HIS A 180 0.54 -14.48 -14.35
C HIS A 180 -0.56 -15.52 -14.63
N THR A 181 -1.76 -15.36 -14.06
CA THR A 181 -2.94 -16.19 -14.32
C THR A 181 -4.15 -15.38 -14.79
N LEU A 182 -4.05 -14.05 -14.87
CA LEU A 182 -5.16 -13.17 -15.23
C LEU A 182 -5.39 -13.10 -16.74
N TYR A 183 -4.32 -13.24 -17.51
CA TYR A 183 -4.31 -13.39 -18.96
C TYR A 183 -3.39 -14.57 -19.30
N SER A 184 -3.88 -15.55 -20.05
CA SER A 184 -3.00 -16.52 -20.68
C SER A 184 -2.38 -15.91 -21.94
N GLU A 185 -1.29 -16.51 -22.42
CA GLU A 185 -0.60 -16.12 -23.65
C GLU A 185 -1.47 -16.22 -24.93
N LYS A 186 -2.65 -16.84 -24.81
CA LYS A 186 -3.65 -16.98 -25.89
C LYS A 186 -4.79 -15.96 -25.81
N ASP A 187 -4.89 -15.22 -24.70
CA ASP A 187 -5.89 -14.18 -24.48
C ASP A 187 -5.33 -12.79 -24.82
N LEU A 188 -4.02 -12.69 -25.00
CA LEU A 188 -3.32 -11.51 -25.54
C LEU A 188 -3.49 -11.48 -27.07
N ILE A 189 -3.87 -10.33 -27.62
CA ILE A 189 -4.05 -10.15 -29.07
C ILE A 189 -3.04 -9.11 -29.56
N ASP A 190 -1.98 -9.54 -30.24
CA ASP A 190 -1.02 -8.61 -30.84
C ASP A 190 -1.71 -7.77 -31.94
N LEU A 191 -1.62 -6.45 -31.82
CA LEU A 191 -2.21 -5.46 -32.72
C LEU A 191 -1.15 -4.41 -33.13
N ASP A 192 -1.27 -3.90 -34.35
CA ASP A 192 -0.60 -2.67 -34.80
C ASP A 192 -1.46 -1.43 -34.50
N ASP A 193 -0.97 -0.22 -34.81
CA ASP A 193 -1.63 1.04 -34.47
C ASP A 193 -3.04 1.18 -35.09
N ASP A 194 -3.25 0.64 -36.30
CA ASP A 194 -4.53 0.69 -37.01
C ASP A 194 -5.49 -0.42 -36.52
N GLY A 195 -4.99 -1.61 -36.21
CA GLY A 195 -5.73 -2.67 -35.53
C GLY A 195 -6.16 -2.27 -34.12
N LEU A 196 -5.30 -1.58 -33.39
CA LEU A 196 -5.58 -1.00 -32.07
C LEU A 196 -6.68 0.06 -32.18
N ARG A 197 -6.57 1.02 -33.11
CA ARG A 197 -7.63 2.03 -33.32
C ARG A 197 -8.99 1.37 -33.60
N GLN A 198 -9.01 0.39 -34.50
CA GLN A 198 -10.22 -0.38 -34.81
C GLN A 198 -10.75 -1.21 -33.63
N ALA A 199 -9.90 -1.66 -32.71
CA ALA A 199 -10.34 -2.36 -31.50
C ALA A 199 -10.98 -1.38 -30.50
N LEU A 200 -10.38 -0.20 -30.31
CA LEU A 200 -10.90 0.87 -29.46
C LEU A 200 -12.26 1.39 -29.94
N GLU A 201 -12.43 1.58 -31.26
CA GLU A 201 -13.71 1.97 -31.88
C GLU A 201 -14.84 0.94 -31.69
N LYS A 202 -14.50 -0.33 -31.41
CA LYS A 202 -15.47 -1.43 -31.20
C LYS A 202 -15.79 -1.67 -29.72
N LEU A 203 -15.20 -0.92 -28.79
CA LEU A 203 -15.50 -1.02 -27.37
C LEU A 203 -16.95 -0.61 -27.07
N PRO A 204 -17.67 -1.32 -26.19
CA PRO A 204 -19.01 -0.91 -25.79
C PRO A 204 -18.95 0.35 -24.92
N CYS A 205 -19.97 1.21 -25.02
CA CYS A 205 -20.03 2.48 -24.29
C CYS A 205 -19.89 2.39 -22.76
N CYS A 206 -20.22 1.22 -22.20
CA CYS A 206 -20.77 1.11 -20.87
C CYS A 206 -20.46 -0.25 -20.25
N MET A 207 -20.13 -0.24 -18.97
CA MET A 207 -19.97 -1.44 -18.14
C MET A 207 -21.33 -2.12 -17.88
N THR A 208 -21.30 -3.38 -17.42
CA THR A 208 -22.50 -4.19 -17.13
C THR A 208 -22.54 -4.64 -15.66
N ASN A 209 -23.66 -5.26 -15.26
CA ASN A 209 -23.72 -6.01 -14.00
C ASN A 209 -23.01 -7.38 -14.13
N LYS A 210 -22.91 -8.13 -13.02
CA LYS A 210 -22.27 -9.45 -12.97
C LYS A 210 -22.79 -10.44 -14.01
N ASP A 211 -24.09 -10.37 -14.30
CA ASP A 211 -24.79 -11.28 -15.20
C ASP A 211 -24.68 -10.83 -16.68
N GLY A 212 -23.85 -9.83 -16.97
CA GLY A 212 -23.65 -9.27 -18.32
C GLY A 212 -24.82 -8.43 -18.83
N THR A 213 -25.77 -8.07 -17.97
CA THR A 213 -27.03 -7.39 -18.35
C THR A 213 -27.08 -5.93 -17.90
N GLY A 214 -27.98 -5.17 -18.53
CA GLY A 214 -28.16 -3.74 -18.28
C GLY A 214 -27.01 -2.87 -18.82
N LYS A 215 -27.00 -1.60 -18.40
CA LYS A 215 -25.89 -0.67 -18.58
C LYS A 215 -25.60 0.00 -17.23
N SER A 216 -24.31 0.18 -16.94
CA SER A 216 -23.81 0.86 -15.74
C SER A 216 -22.89 2.02 -16.16
N ASP A 217 -21.89 2.35 -15.36
CA ASP A 217 -20.96 3.46 -15.60
C ASP A 217 -20.28 3.34 -16.99
N PRO A 218 -19.97 4.47 -17.68
CA PRO A 218 -19.39 4.46 -19.00
C PRO A 218 -17.93 3.97 -19.00
N LEU A 219 -17.52 3.25 -20.05
CA LEU A 219 -16.11 2.98 -20.33
C LEU A 219 -15.52 4.24 -20.99
N ASN A 220 -14.90 5.10 -20.19
CA ASN A 220 -14.58 6.49 -20.57
C ASN A 220 -13.07 6.80 -20.69
N ILE A 221 -12.20 5.91 -20.22
CA ILE A 221 -10.74 6.06 -20.25
C ILE A 221 -10.15 4.71 -20.66
N VAL A 222 -9.20 4.73 -21.60
CA VAL A 222 -8.31 3.61 -21.90
C VAL A 222 -6.89 4.09 -21.64
N VAL A 223 -6.08 3.26 -20.99
CA VAL A 223 -4.69 3.57 -20.64
C VAL A 223 -3.79 2.57 -21.34
N ILE A 224 -2.75 3.07 -22.02
CA ILE A 224 -1.79 2.27 -22.81
C ILE A 224 -0.40 2.68 -22.35
N GLY A 225 0.43 1.70 -22.01
CA GLY A 225 1.77 1.85 -21.47
C GLY A 225 2.24 0.54 -20.82
N PRO A 226 3.48 0.46 -20.33
CA PRO A 226 3.93 -0.69 -19.55
C PRO A 226 3.28 -0.67 -18.15
N ASP A 227 2.96 -1.85 -17.60
CA ASP A 227 2.23 -1.99 -16.33
C ASP A 227 2.93 -1.23 -15.18
N GLU A 228 4.26 -1.29 -15.17
CA GLU A 228 5.16 -0.63 -14.22
C GLU A 228 5.14 0.91 -14.27
N GLU A 229 4.60 1.55 -15.31
CA GLU A 229 4.43 3.01 -15.39
C GLU A 229 2.97 3.46 -15.17
N ILE A 230 2.00 2.64 -15.57
CA ILE A 230 0.56 2.96 -15.46
C ILE A 230 0.20 3.26 -14.00
N TRP A 231 0.61 2.40 -13.06
CA TRP A 231 0.27 2.57 -11.65
C TRP A 231 0.91 3.83 -11.01
N PRO A 232 2.23 4.08 -11.18
CA PRO A 232 2.86 5.37 -10.86
C PRO A 232 2.11 6.59 -11.39
N ALA A 233 1.64 6.56 -12.64
CA ALA A 233 1.01 7.71 -13.28
C ALA A 233 -0.30 8.16 -12.58
N PHE A 234 -1.04 7.24 -11.97
CA PHE A 234 -2.22 7.55 -11.16
C PHE A 234 -1.85 7.97 -9.74
N ILE A 235 -1.04 7.20 -9.02
CA ILE A 235 -0.74 7.45 -7.59
C ILE A 235 0.00 8.78 -7.40
N THR A 236 0.90 9.16 -8.32
CA THR A 236 1.59 10.48 -8.31
C THR A 236 0.64 11.66 -8.55
N ARG A 237 -0.49 11.44 -9.21
CA ARG A 237 -1.54 12.45 -9.46
C ARG A 237 -2.61 12.48 -8.36
N ASN A 238 -2.30 11.97 -7.16
CA ASN A 238 -3.18 11.90 -5.99
C ASN A 238 -4.49 11.10 -6.19
N TRP A 239 -4.54 10.17 -7.14
CA TRP A 239 -5.58 9.13 -7.13
C TRP A 239 -5.35 8.17 -5.95
N ASP A 240 -6.43 7.64 -5.37
CA ASP A 240 -6.40 6.87 -4.13
C ASP A 240 -7.18 5.57 -4.26
N GLU A 241 -6.56 4.48 -3.83
CA GLU A 241 -7.13 3.14 -3.97
C GLU A 241 -8.43 2.95 -3.20
N SER A 242 -9.42 2.35 -3.86
CA SER A 242 -10.67 1.97 -3.22
C SER A 242 -10.50 0.70 -2.38
N GLU A 243 -10.98 0.72 -1.13
CA GLU A 243 -11.09 -0.48 -0.32
C GLU A 243 -12.21 -1.39 -0.89
N ILE A 244 -12.06 -2.72 -0.90
CA ILE A 244 -13.11 -3.61 -1.41
C ILE A 244 -14.35 -3.63 -0.51
N ILE A 245 -15.51 -4.04 -1.04
CA ILE A 245 -16.71 -4.27 -0.22
C ILE A 245 -16.53 -5.49 0.69
N TYR A 246 -16.46 -5.26 1.99
CA TYR A 246 -16.61 -6.30 3.02
C TYR A 246 -17.23 -5.70 4.29
N ARG A 247 -17.53 -6.54 5.30
CA ARG A 247 -18.29 -6.12 6.50
C ARG A 247 -17.72 -4.88 7.22
N ALA A 248 -16.39 -4.74 7.28
CA ALA A 248 -15.78 -3.59 7.96
C ALA A 248 -15.73 -2.33 7.08
N SER A 249 -15.51 -2.44 5.77
CA SER A 249 -15.55 -1.26 4.88
C SER A 249 -16.97 -0.72 4.75
N LEU A 250 -17.99 -1.58 4.69
CA LEU A 250 -19.40 -1.16 4.79
C LEU A 250 -19.70 -0.45 6.12
N ALA A 251 -19.19 -0.95 7.25
CA ALA A 251 -19.36 -0.30 8.55
C ALA A 251 -18.64 1.06 8.62
N LYS A 252 -17.42 1.16 8.06
CA LYS A 252 -16.70 2.44 7.88
C LYS A 252 -17.54 3.42 7.05
N THR A 253 -18.12 2.99 5.92
CA THR A 253 -18.97 3.84 5.07
C THR A 253 -20.21 4.35 5.82
N ILE A 254 -20.97 3.46 6.46
CA ILE A 254 -22.18 3.85 7.21
C ILE A 254 -21.83 4.83 8.34
N ALA A 255 -20.77 4.57 9.10
CA ALA A 255 -20.29 5.48 10.14
C ALA A 255 -19.82 6.82 9.55
N SER A 256 -19.15 6.82 8.40
CA SER A 256 -18.68 8.04 7.73
C SER A 256 -19.84 8.96 7.33
N SER A 257 -20.93 8.37 6.81
CA SER A 257 -22.17 9.09 6.47
C SER A 257 -22.89 9.63 7.72
N LEU A 258 -22.99 8.82 8.78
CA LEU A 258 -23.68 9.22 10.02
C LEU A 258 -22.93 10.30 10.82
N PHE A 259 -21.59 10.29 10.80
CA PHE A 259 -20.76 11.24 11.52
C PHE A 259 -20.18 12.36 10.65
N GLY A 260 -20.63 12.48 9.39
CA GLY A 260 -20.22 13.55 8.46
C GLY A 260 -18.72 13.56 8.11
N ARG A 261 -18.05 12.40 8.16
CA ARG A 261 -16.60 12.29 7.91
C ARG A 261 -16.34 11.78 6.49
N ARG A 262 -15.34 12.34 5.79
CA ARG A 262 -14.94 11.86 4.46
C ARG A 262 -14.16 10.54 4.58
N TYR A 263 -14.74 9.44 4.11
CA TYR A 263 -14.02 8.18 3.92
C TYR A 263 -13.30 8.21 2.56
N ARG A 264 -12.00 8.56 2.58
CA ARG A 264 -11.20 8.79 1.36
C ARG A 264 -11.08 7.54 0.47
N TYR A 265 -10.95 6.37 1.07
CA TYR A 265 -10.79 5.06 0.41
C TYR A 265 -12.11 4.27 0.37
N SER A 266 -13.24 4.96 0.21
CA SER A 266 -14.57 4.34 0.33
C SER A 266 -14.78 3.24 -0.70
N PRO A 267 -15.36 2.09 -0.32
CA PRO A 267 -15.64 1.01 -1.26
C PRO A 267 -16.63 1.39 -2.35
N MET A 268 -16.35 0.92 -3.56
CA MET A 268 -17.22 1.00 -4.73
C MET A 268 -17.89 -0.34 -5.02
N SER A 269 -19.10 -0.30 -5.59
CA SER A 269 -19.72 -1.49 -6.18
C SER A 269 -18.91 -1.96 -7.40
N PRO A 270 -18.56 -3.26 -7.48
CA PRO A 270 -17.79 -3.79 -8.59
C PRO A 270 -18.60 -3.74 -9.89
N LEU A 271 -18.00 -3.17 -10.93
CA LEU A 271 -18.53 -3.24 -12.29
C LEU A 271 -17.95 -4.41 -13.06
N TYR A 272 -18.61 -4.79 -14.15
CA TYR A 272 -18.20 -5.90 -14.99
C TYR A 272 -18.01 -5.48 -16.45
N PHE A 273 -17.01 -6.09 -17.10
CA PHE A 273 -16.68 -5.93 -18.52
C PHE A 273 -16.41 -7.32 -19.10
N TYR A 274 -17.12 -7.68 -20.16
CA TYR A 274 -17.15 -9.06 -20.70
C TYR A 274 -17.28 -10.16 -19.63
N GLY A 275 -18.08 -9.90 -18.57
CA GLY A 275 -18.32 -10.84 -17.47
C GLY A 275 -17.22 -10.93 -16.40
N ARG A 276 -16.06 -10.27 -16.58
CA ARG A 276 -15.04 -10.11 -15.54
C ARG A 276 -15.33 -8.87 -14.69
N PRO A 277 -15.07 -8.88 -13.38
CA PRO A 277 -15.10 -7.67 -12.56
C PRO A 277 -13.96 -6.71 -12.95
N GLN A 278 -14.05 -5.46 -12.51
CA GLN A 278 -12.94 -4.50 -12.52
C GLN A 278 -11.66 -5.06 -11.87
N ASP A 279 -10.50 -4.70 -12.40
CA ASP A 279 -9.21 -5.11 -11.83
C ASP A 279 -8.73 -4.12 -10.75
N VAL A 280 -9.12 -2.85 -10.87
CA VAL A 280 -8.67 -1.75 -10.00
C VAL A 280 -9.79 -0.73 -9.79
N GLY A 281 -9.93 -0.21 -8.56
CA GLY A 281 -10.72 0.98 -8.23
C GLY A 281 -9.87 2.11 -7.66
N LEU A 282 -10.04 3.33 -8.17
CA LEU A 282 -9.30 4.57 -7.89
C LEU A 282 -10.24 5.78 -7.75
#